data_AF-A0A193C9T5-F1
#
_entry.id   AF-A0A193C9T5-F1
#
_cell.length_a   1.000
_cell.length_b   1.000
_cell.length_c   1.000
_cell.angle_alpha   90.00
_cell.angle_beta   90.00
_cell.angle_gamma   90.00
#
_symmetry.space_group_name_H-M   'P 1'
#
loop_
_entity.id
_entity.type
_entity.pdbx_description
1 polymer ?
#
loop_
_entity_poly.entity_id
_entity_poly.type
_entity_poly.pdbx_seq_one_letter_code
_entity_poly.pdbx_strand_id
1 'polypeptide(L)'
;MTGADHGWRTLEIPIRPGAGTPTHCPWGHNLAVGGVRQSWSQDYRASEWLCEACHALPSRGGLWARIDPRPARHVTEDQVDEYGLRLVLLRPLTPAGIGSIQLRLGHTTFGEVQLSLCSIDRRAILVHVDIEEKHRRRGAGSVLVAAAAARGPRYQWTTLPIDRDPTSIAFWARTGAPGPAAPHPCTHQLEAKVVPADARWAKWW
;
A
#
# COMPACT_ATOMS: atom_id res chain seq x y z
N MET A 1 9.16 -16.86 35.94
CA MET A 1 8.84 -16.99 34.50
C MET A 1 8.10 -15.74 34.08
N THR A 2 8.84 -14.71 33.69
CA THR A 2 8.30 -13.42 33.23
C THR A 2 7.89 -13.57 31.77
N GLY A 3 6.58 -13.51 31.52
CA GLY A 3 6.03 -13.45 30.17
C GLY A 3 6.58 -12.24 29.45
N ALA A 4 7.22 -12.48 28.31
CA ALA A 4 7.68 -11.42 27.43
C ALA A 4 6.45 -10.63 26.97
N ASP A 5 6.39 -9.37 27.38
CA ASP A 5 5.51 -8.37 26.79
C ASP A 5 5.93 -8.25 25.31
N HIS A 6 5.23 -8.96 24.42
CA HIS A 6 5.38 -8.80 22.98
C HIS A 6 4.78 -7.45 22.61
N GLY A 7 5.55 -6.38 22.86
CA GLY A 7 5.16 -5.01 22.58
C GLY A 7 4.78 -4.87 21.11
N TRP A 8 3.48 -4.70 20.88
CA TRP A 8 2.92 -4.45 19.55
C TRP A 8 3.58 -3.22 18.95
N ARG A 9 4.31 -3.38 17.84
CA ARG A 9 4.92 -2.23 17.15
C ARG A 9 3.84 -1.42 16.44
N THR A 10 3.89 -0.10 16.56
CA THR A 10 2.95 0.82 15.89
C THR A 10 3.67 1.68 14.85
N LEU A 11 2.93 2.15 13.84
CA LEU A 11 3.45 3.17 12.92
C LEU A 11 3.45 4.53 13.63
N GLU A 12 4.58 4.89 14.20
CA GLU A 12 4.78 6.12 14.97
C GLU A 12 4.56 7.38 14.13
N ILE A 13 5.10 7.39 12.90
CA ILE A 13 4.96 8.50 11.95
C ILE A 13 4.16 8.05 10.72
N PRO A 14 3.45 8.97 10.05
CA PRO A 14 2.81 8.68 8.77
C PRO A 14 3.82 8.22 7.73
N ILE A 15 3.40 7.26 6.89
CA ILE A 15 4.13 6.80 5.72
C ILE A 15 3.44 7.25 4.42
N ARG A 16 4.22 7.44 3.37
CA ARG A 16 3.73 7.79 2.03
C ARG A 16 4.48 7.00 0.96
N PRO A 17 3.81 6.62 -0.14
CA PRO A 17 4.51 5.99 -1.25
C PRO A 17 5.45 6.97 -1.95
N GLY A 18 6.61 6.44 -2.37
CA GLY A 18 7.43 7.02 -3.43
C GLY A 18 8.92 7.02 -3.11
N ALA A 19 9.69 7.41 -4.12
CA ALA A 19 11.15 7.46 -4.07
C ALA A 19 11.65 8.89 -4.28
N GLY A 20 12.86 9.17 -3.77
CA GLY A 20 13.56 10.43 -3.96
C GLY A 20 13.02 11.60 -3.12
N THR A 21 13.30 12.82 -3.57
CA THR A 21 12.90 14.05 -2.88
C THR A 21 11.44 14.42 -3.19
N PRO A 22 10.59 14.63 -2.17
CA PRO A 22 9.21 15.07 -2.38
C PRO A 22 9.16 16.55 -2.78
N THR A 23 8.19 16.91 -3.62
CA THR A 23 7.90 18.33 -3.96
C THR A 23 6.89 18.97 -3.01
N HIS A 24 6.01 18.15 -2.40
CA HIS A 24 4.98 18.59 -1.47
C HIS A 24 5.00 17.71 -0.21
N CYS A 25 4.67 18.30 0.94
CA CYS A 25 4.45 17.54 2.16
C CYS A 25 3.08 16.84 2.14
N PRO A 26 2.85 15.81 2.99
CA PRO A 26 1.57 15.13 3.11
C PRO A 26 0.37 16.03 3.46
N TRP A 27 0.63 17.25 3.94
CA TRP A 27 -0.37 18.25 4.31
C TRP A 27 -0.57 19.36 3.27
N GLY A 28 0.12 19.28 2.12
CA GLY A 28 -0.10 20.15 0.97
C GLY A 28 0.85 21.35 0.83
N HIS A 29 1.81 21.55 1.74
CA HIS A 29 2.80 22.61 1.57
C HIS A 29 3.79 22.28 0.44
N ASN A 30 4.06 23.27 -0.42
CA ASN A 30 5.14 23.21 -1.38
C ASN A 30 6.50 23.30 -0.65
N LEU A 31 7.34 22.28 -0.79
CA LEU A 31 8.59 22.14 -0.04
C LEU A 31 9.70 23.04 -0.55
N ALA A 32 9.62 23.54 -1.79
CA ALA A 32 10.55 24.54 -2.29
C ALA A 32 10.39 25.90 -1.59
N VAL A 33 9.19 26.18 -1.06
CA VAL A 33 8.88 27.41 -0.32
C VAL A 33 8.95 27.18 1.19
N GLY A 34 8.34 26.09 1.67
CA GLY A 34 8.16 25.81 3.10
C GLY A 34 9.32 25.10 3.79
N GLY A 35 10.40 24.79 3.07
CA GLY A 35 11.57 24.09 3.59
C GLY A 35 11.35 22.59 3.84
N VAL A 36 12.43 21.80 3.68
CA VAL A 36 12.41 20.38 4.00
C VAL A 36 13.76 19.91 4.55
N ARG A 37 13.71 19.06 5.58
CA ARG A 37 14.88 18.30 6.05
C ARG A 37 14.68 16.82 5.78
N GLN A 38 15.78 16.14 5.48
CA GLN A 38 15.82 14.69 5.30
C GLN A 38 16.62 14.04 6.42
N SER A 39 16.09 12.96 6.97
CA SER A 39 16.78 12.03 7.86
C SER A 39 16.57 10.59 7.38
N TRP A 40 17.08 9.63 8.14
CA TRP A 40 16.91 8.21 7.87
C TRP A 40 16.26 7.51 9.05
N SER A 41 15.16 6.81 8.79
CA SER A 41 14.57 5.89 9.77
C SER A 41 15.24 4.54 9.72
N GLN A 42 15.78 4.07 10.84
CA GLN A 42 16.19 2.67 10.94
C GLN A 42 14.98 1.72 10.98
N ASP A 43 13.90 2.13 11.66
CA ASP A 43 12.69 1.32 11.80
C ASP A 43 11.89 1.23 10.52
N TYR A 44 11.85 2.29 9.69
CA TYR A 44 11.22 2.20 8.38
C TYR A 44 12.17 1.78 7.25
N ARG A 45 13.48 1.72 7.52
CA ARG A 45 14.56 1.62 6.52
C ARG A 45 14.28 2.49 5.30
N ALA A 46 13.94 3.75 5.57
CA ALA A 46 13.45 4.68 4.59
C ALA A 46 13.87 6.11 4.93
N SER A 47 13.88 6.96 3.92
CA SER A 47 14.07 8.40 4.13
C SER A 47 12.87 8.97 4.88
N GLU A 48 13.18 9.66 5.96
CA GLU A 48 12.28 10.49 6.73
C GLU A 48 12.41 11.92 6.29
N TRP A 49 11.30 12.64 6.29
CA TRP A 49 11.20 14.00 5.80
C TRP A 49 10.44 14.84 6.80
N LEU A 50 10.98 16.00 7.12
CA LEU A 50 10.37 17.01 7.97
C LEU A 50 10.05 18.23 7.13
N CYS A 51 8.78 18.63 7.09
CA CYS A 51 8.35 19.91 6.52
C CYS A 51 8.53 21.00 7.58
N GLU A 52 9.41 21.96 7.33
CA GLU A 52 9.73 23.00 8.32
C GLU A 52 8.52 23.91 8.59
N ALA A 53 7.75 24.25 7.56
CA ALA A 53 6.49 24.99 7.70
C ALA A 53 5.45 24.24 8.56
N CYS A 54 5.32 22.91 8.42
CA CYS A 54 4.45 22.13 9.30
C CYS A 54 4.99 22.11 10.73
N HIS A 55 6.29 21.90 10.89
CA HIS A 55 6.94 21.81 12.20
C HIS A 55 6.82 23.12 13.00
N ALA A 56 6.85 24.27 12.33
CA ALA A 56 6.62 25.57 12.94
C ALA A 56 5.16 25.81 13.39
N LEU A 57 4.20 25.00 12.90
CA LEU A 57 2.78 25.13 13.23
C LEU A 57 2.35 24.08 14.29
N PRO A 58 1.71 24.49 15.41
CA PRO A 58 1.44 23.60 16.56
C PRO A 58 0.53 22.39 16.29
N SER A 59 -0.19 22.34 15.16
CA SER A 59 -1.29 21.41 14.92
C SER A 59 -1.00 20.30 13.91
N ARG A 60 0.16 20.33 13.24
CA ARG A 60 0.52 19.35 12.22
C ARG A 60 1.92 18.83 12.49
N GLY A 61 2.02 17.60 13.02
CA GLY A 61 3.30 16.89 13.02
C GLY A 61 3.87 16.96 11.60
N GLY A 62 5.12 17.43 11.45
CA GLY A 62 5.70 17.72 10.12
C GLY A 62 6.49 16.56 9.53
N LEU A 63 6.57 15.43 10.24
CA LEU A 63 7.46 14.31 9.95
C LEU A 63 6.71 13.17 9.25
N TRP A 64 7.30 12.60 8.21
CA TRP A 64 6.78 11.39 7.55
C TRP A 64 7.91 10.57 6.92
N ALA A 65 7.69 9.27 6.73
CA ALA A 65 8.61 8.41 5.98
C ALA A 65 8.10 8.15 4.55
N ARG A 66 9.02 8.03 3.59
CA ARG A 66 8.72 7.66 2.20
C ARG A 66 9.12 6.21 1.93
N ILE A 67 8.13 5.37 1.68
CA ILE A 67 8.33 3.95 1.37
C ILE A 67 8.35 3.80 -0.14
N ASP A 68 9.45 3.29 -0.67
CA ASP A 68 9.63 3.04 -2.10
C ASP A 68 8.78 1.82 -2.52
N PRO A 69 7.72 2.01 -3.33
CA PRO A 69 6.77 0.94 -3.64
C PRO A 69 7.27 -0.01 -4.72
N ARG A 70 8.44 0.25 -5.33
CA ARG A 70 8.90 -0.49 -6.52
C ARG A 70 9.20 -1.96 -6.19
N PRO A 71 9.00 -2.88 -7.16
CA PRO A 71 9.23 -4.31 -6.95
C PRO A 71 10.64 -4.67 -6.46
N ALA A 72 11.66 -3.86 -6.79
CA ALA A 72 13.03 -4.05 -6.30
C ALA A 72 13.19 -3.89 -4.78
N ARG A 73 12.17 -3.38 -4.08
CA ARG A 73 12.10 -3.27 -2.62
C ARG A 73 11.20 -4.31 -1.98
N HIS A 74 10.53 -5.14 -2.79
CA HIS A 74 9.70 -6.22 -2.27
C HIS A 74 10.60 -7.39 -1.89
N VAL A 75 10.30 -8.02 -0.77
CA VAL A 75 10.99 -9.21 -0.27
C VAL A 75 10.02 -10.39 -0.27
N THR A 76 10.53 -11.61 -0.30
CA THR A 76 9.73 -12.83 -0.07
C THR A 76 9.68 -13.16 1.43
N GLU A 77 8.82 -14.09 1.84
CA GLU A 77 8.62 -14.42 3.26
C GLU A 77 9.91 -14.91 3.95
N ASP A 78 10.75 -15.63 3.22
CA ASP A 78 12.05 -16.14 3.69
C ASP A 78 13.11 -15.04 3.88
N GLN A 79 12.84 -13.83 3.41
CA GLN A 79 13.75 -12.68 3.44
C GLN A 79 13.30 -11.60 4.44
N VAL A 80 12.23 -11.86 5.19
CA VAL A 80 11.73 -10.92 6.21
C VAL A 80 12.67 -10.97 7.41
N ASP A 81 13.30 -9.83 7.71
CA ASP A 81 14.07 -9.63 8.92
C ASP A 81 13.20 -9.07 10.06
N GLU A 82 13.64 -9.26 11.31
CA GLU A 82 12.95 -8.74 12.51
C GLU A 82 12.94 -7.20 12.59
N TYR A 83 13.72 -6.52 11.75
CA TYR A 83 13.98 -5.09 11.82
C TYR A 83 13.70 -4.39 10.49
N GLY A 84 13.03 -3.26 10.55
CA GLY A 84 12.75 -2.45 9.37
C GLY A 84 11.42 -2.78 8.71
N LEU A 85 10.70 -1.76 8.26
CA LEU A 85 9.46 -1.92 7.51
C LEU A 85 9.73 -2.53 6.13
N ARG A 86 8.95 -3.53 5.73
CA ARG A 86 9.09 -4.27 4.48
C ARG A 86 7.77 -4.41 3.74
N LEU A 87 7.88 -4.44 2.41
CA LEU A 87 6.83 -4.90 1.50
C LEU A 87 7.09 -6.37 1.21
N VAL A 88 6.30 -7.27 1.78
CA VAL A 88 6.48 -8.71 1.68
C VAL A 88 5.52 -9.26 0.63
N LEU A 89 6.04 -9.88 -0.41
CA LEU A 89 5.27 -10.46 -1.49
C LEU A 89 4.91 -11.92 -1.17
N LEU A 90 3.60 -12.19 -1.08
CA LEU A 90 3.04 -13.54 -1.06
C LEU A 90 2.63 -13.92 -2.47
N ARG A 91 3.31 -14.92 -3.04
CA ARG A 91 3.03 -15.38 -4.40
C ARG A 91 1.70 -16.14 -4.45
N PRO A 92 0.92 -16.02 -5.53
CA PRO A 92 -0.28 -16.83 -5.69
C PRO A 92 0.09 -18.31 -5.80
N LEU A 93 -0.80 -19.19 -5.33
CA LEU A 93 -0.64 -20.66 -5.44
C LEU A 93 -0.73 -21.16 -6.88
N THR A 94 -1.42 -20.41 -7.75
CA THR A 94 -1.61 -20.74 -9.17
C THR A 94 -1.26 -19.55 -10.06
N PRO A 95 -0.83 -19.78 -11.31
CA PRO A 95 -0.69 -18.71 -12.30
C PRO A 95 -1.97 -17.88 -12.42
N ALA A 96 -1.83 -16.55 -12.51
CA ALA A 96 -2.95 -15.60 -12.51
C ALA A 96 -3.89 -15.67 -11.28
N GLY A 97 -3.55 -16.44 -10.24
CA GLY A 97 -4.26 -16.45 -8.97
C GLY A 97 -4.07 -15.18 -8.16
N ILE A 98 -4.71 -15.15 -6.99
CA ILE A 98 -4.58 -14.04 -6.03
C ILE A 98 -3.29 -14.22 -5.25
N GLY A 99 -2.39 -13.25 -5.35
CA GLY A 99 -1.28 -13.06 -4.44
C GLY A 99 -1.54 -11.84 -3.56
N SER A 100 -0.64 -11.57 -2.62
CA SER A 100 -0.73 -10.38 -1.79
C SER A 100 0.61 -9.70 -1.59
N ILE A 101 0.56 -8.42 -1.25
CA ILE A 101 1.70 -7.68 -0.73
C ILE A 101 1.31 -7.24 0.68
N GLN A 102 2.12 -7.59 1.66
CA GLN A 102 1.93 -7.22 3.05
C GLN A 102 2.91 -6.13 3.45
N LEU A 103 2.46 -5.20 4.28
CA LEU A 103 3.33 -4.22 4.93
C LEU A 103 3.66 -4.76 6.31
N ARG A 104 4.92 -5.18 6.53
CA ARG A 104 5.34 -5.83 7.79
C ARG A 104 6.50 -5.07 8.47
N LEU A 105 6.58 -5.13 9.79
CA LEU A 105 7.77 -4.79 10.59
C LEU A 105 8.00 -5.96 11.56
N GLY A 106 9.04 -6.76 11.31
CA GLY A 106 9.20 -8.05 11.95
C GLY A 106 7.96 -8.93 11.75
N HIS A 107 7.36 -9.41 12.83
CA HIS A 107 6.16 -10.26 12.81
C HIS A 107 4.84 -9.48 12.76
N THR A 108 4.88 -8.14 12.90
CA THR A 108 3.66 -7.32 12.85
C THR A 108 3.29 -7.00 11.41
N THR A 109 2.08 -7.38 11.00
CA THR A 109 1.51 -7.01 9.70
C THR A 109 0.57 -5.82 9.88
N PHE A 110 0.89 -4.68 9.27
CA PHE A 110 0.08 -3.46 9.35
C PHE A 110 -1.12 -3.49 8.40
N GLY A 111 -1.04 -4.33 7.38
CA GLY A 111 -2.08 -4.51 6.37
C GLY A 111 -1.56 -5.20 5.13
N GLU A 112 -2.47 -5.46 4.21
CA GLU A 112 -2.19 -6.16 2.97
C GLU A 112 -3.01 -5.64 1.79
N VAL A 113 -2.47 -5.82 0.59
CA VAL A 113 -3.20 -5.67 -0.66
C VAL A 113 -3.18 -6.99 -1.40
N GLN A 114 -4.35 -7.43 -1.82
CA GLN A 114 -4.52 -8.61 -2.66
C GLN A 114 -4.67 -8.19 -4.12
N LEU A 115 -3.98 -8.91 -5.00
CA LEU A 115 -3.98 -8.63 -6.42
C LEU A 115 -3.79 -9.91 -7.22
N SER A 116 -4.34 -9.92 -8.43
CA SER A 116 -4.07 -10.94 -9.44
C SER A 116 -3.40 -10.30 -10.64
N LEU A 117 -2.32 -10.90 -11.11
CA LEU A 117 -1.58 -10.49 -12.31
C LEU A 117 -1.53 -11.66 -13.29
N CYS A 118 -2.15 -11.52 -14.46
CA CYS A 118 -1.99 -12.45 -15.57
C CYS A 118 -0.87 -11.96 -16.49
N SER A 119 0.27 -12.66 -16.51
CA SER A 119 1.40 -12.31 -17.38
C SER A 119 1.12 -12.54 -18.86
N ILE A 120 0.26 -13.50 -19.20
CA ILE A 120 -0.10 -13.89 -20.57
C ILE A 120 -0.94 -12.77 -21.22
N ASP A 121 -2.06 -12.41 -20.59
CA ASP A 121 -3.00 -11.42 -21.13
C ASP A 121 -2.71 -9.98 -20.68
N ARG A 122 -1.67 -9.78 -19.86
CA ARG A 122 -1.29 -8.47 -19.30
C ARG A 122 -2.44 -7.78 -18.56
N ARG A 123 -3.30 -8.55 -17.89
CA ARG A 123 -4.41 -8.06 -17.07
C ARG A 123 -4.08 -8.09 -15.60
N ALA A 124 -4.51 -7.04 -14.88
CA ALA A 124 -4.32 -6.91 -13.45
C ALA A 124 -5.65 -6.58 -12.78
N ILE A 125 -5.91 -7.24 -11.65
CA ILE A 125 -7.07 -6.97 -10.81
C ILE A 125 -6.57 -6.65 -9.41
N LEU A 126 -6.88 -5.46 -8.90
CA LEU A 126 -6.78 -5.18 -7.48
C LEU A 126 -8.02 -5.75 -6.81
N VAL A 127 -7.80 -6.72 -5.92
CA VAL A 127 -8.87 -7.52 -5.30
C VAL A 127 -9.36 -6.84 -4.03
N HIS A 128 -8.43 -6.59 -3.11
CA HIS A 128 -8.78 -6.10 -1.78
C HIS A 128 -7.62 -5.34 -1.15
N VAL A 129 -7.92 -4.38 -0.27
CA VAL A 129 -6.94 -3.72 0.59
C VAL A 129 -7.50 -3.78 2.00
N ASP A 130 -6.76 -4.43 2.90
CA ASP A 130 -7.11 -4.45 4.32
C ASP A 130 -6.00 -3.82 5.14
N ILE A 131 -6.38 -3.01 6.13
CA ILE A 131 -5.48 -2.34 7.05
C ILE A 131 -6.02 -2.57 8.45
N GLU A 132 -5.16 -3.11 9.30
CA GLU A 132 -5.49 -3.32 10.70
C GLU A 132 -5.91 -2.00 11.35
N GLU A 133 -7.03 -2.00 12.07
CA GLU A 133 -7.73 -0.79 12.49
C GLU A 133 -6.83 0.20 13.24
N LYS A 134 -5.99 -0.32 14.14
CA LYS A 134 -5.02 0.45 14.95
C LYS A 134 -3.94 1.16 14.11
N HIS A 135 -3.77 0.77 12.85
CA HIS A 135 -2.75 1.27 11.92
C HIS A 135 -3.34 2.10 10.77
N ARG A 136 -4.67 2.29 10.75
CA ARG A 136 -5.35 3.12 9.77
C ARG A 136 -4.93 4.58 9.89
N ARG A 137 -5.17 5.35 8.83
CA ARG A 137 -4.84 6.79 8.72
C ARG A 137 -3.35 7.14 8.81
N ARG A 138 -2.45 6.14 8.84
CA ARG A 138 -0.99 6.33 8.78
C ARG A 138 -0.42 6.20 7.37
N GLY A 139 -1.22 5.80 6.38
CA GLY A 139 -0.81 5.75 4.96
C GLY A 139 -0.39 4.38 4.45
N ALA A 140 -0.50 3.33 5.26
CA ALA A 140 -0.23 1.94 4.86
C ALA A 140 -1.02 1.52 3.61
N GLY A 141 -2.32 1.80 3.56
CA GLY A 141 -3.15 1.49 2.38
C GLY A 141 -2.65 2.17 1.10
N SER A 142 -2.25 3.45 1.17
CA SER A 142 -1.72 4.15 -0.01
C SER A 142 -0.37 3.59 -0.44
N VAL A 143 0.49 3.17 0.48
CA VAL A 143 1.75 2.49 0.17
C VAL A 143 1.49 1.14 -0.51
N LEU A 144 0.55 0.36 0.01
CA LEU A 144 0.19 -0.95 -0.53
C LEU A 144 -0.43 -0.84 -1.94
N VAL A 145 -1.38 0.07 -2.16
CA VAL A 145 -1.95 0.32 -3.50
C VAL A 145 -0.87 0.73 -4.50
N ALA A 146 0.04 1.63 -4.11
CA ALA A 146 1.17 2.02 -4.95
C ALA A 146 2.12 0.85 -5.24
N ALA A 147 2.36 -0.02 -4.25
CA ALA A 147 3.19 -1.22 -4.41
C ALA A 147 2.55 -2.21 -5.38
N ALA A 148 1.24 -2.43 -5.30
CA ALA A 148 0.48 -3.25 -6.24
C ALA A 148 0.61 -2.71 -7.66
N ALA A 149 0.31 -1.41 -7.87
CA ALA A 149 0.40 -0.76 -9.17
C ALA A 149 1.82 -0.85 -9.77
N ALA A 150 2.85 -0.66 -8.95
CA ALA A 150 4.26 -0.73 -9.37
C ALA A 150 4.70 -2.12 -9.86
N ARG A 151 3.98 -3.20 -9.53
CA ARG A 151 4.24 -4.54 -10.08
C ARG A 151 3.76 -4.71 -11.52
N GLY A 152 2.75 -3.94 -11.92
CA GLY A 152 2.13 -4.05 -13.23
C GLY A 152 1.98 -2.71 -13.96
N PRO A 153 3.05 -1.91 -14.16
CA PRO A 153 2.91 -0.58 -14.76
C PRO A 153 2.45 -0.60 -16.23
N ARG A 154 2.54 -1.76 -16.88
CA ARG A 154 2.09 -2.00 -18.25
C ARG A 154 0.98 -3.05 -18.31
N TYR A 155 0.20 -3.19 -17.24
CA TYR A 155 -0.96 -4.07 -17.18
C TYR A 155 -2.22 -3.24 -17.33
N GLN A 156 -3.26 -3.83 -17.92
CA GLN A 156 -4.60 -3.26 -17.89
C GLN A 156 -5.19 -3.53 -16.52
N TRP A 157 -5.16 -2.52 -15.66
CA TRP A 157 -5.70 -2.60 -14.30
C TRP A 157 -7.21 -2.43 -14.30
N THR A 158 -7.85 -3.26 -13.50
CA THR A 158 -9.21 -3.06 -12.98
C THR A 158 -9.20 -3.32 -11.48
N THR A 159 -10.24 -2.90 -10.79
CA THR A 159 -10.41 -3.11 -9.35
C THR A 159 -11.75 -3.81 -9.13
N LEU A 160 -11.84 -4.69 -8.13
CA LEU A 160 -13.14 -5.18 -7.68
C LEU A 160 -14.05 -4.00 -7.26
N PRO A 161 -15.38 -4.18 -7.22
CA PRO A 161 -16.29 -3.13 -6.80
C PRO A 161 -15.88 -2.52 -5.46
N ILE A 162 -15.90 -1.19 -5.39
CA ILE A 162 -15.55 -0.43 -4.19
C ILE A 162 -16.81 -0.27 -3.34
N ASP A 163 -16.70 -0.59 -2.05
CA ASP A 163 -17.77 -0.36 -1.08
C ASP A 163 -18.14 1.12 -1.01
N ARG A 164 -19.44 1.40 -0.93
CA ARG A 164 -19.98 2.77 -0.89
C ARG A 164 -20.01 3.38 0.51
N ASP A 165 -19.38 2.74 1.48
CA ASP A 165 -19.27 3.33 2.81
C ASP A 165 -18.36 4.59 2.76
N PRO A 166 -18.59 5.59 3.63
CA PRO A 166 -17.84 6.83 3.58
C PRO A 166 -16.32 6.67 3.76
N THR A 167 -15.87 5.63 4.48
CA THR A 167 -14.44 5.39 4.72
C THR A 167 -13.77 4.89 3.46
N SER A 168 -14.37 3.92 2.77
CA SER A 168 -13.88 3.40 1.50
C SER A 168 -13.84 4.48 0.43
N ILE A 169 -14.92 5.27 0.28
CA ILE A 169 -14.97 6.38 -0.68
C ILE A 169 -13.86 7.39 -0.40
N ALA A 170 -13.70 7.83 0.86
CA ALA A 170 -12.66 8.79 1.23
C ALA A 170 -11.24 8.24 1.00
N PHE A 171 -11.03 6.95 1.25
CA PHE A 171 -9.75 6.29 0.99
C PHE A 171 -9.42 6.29 -0.50
N TRP A 172 -10.35 5.85 -1.35
CA TRP A 172 -10.13 5.75 -2.80
C TRP A 172 -10.07 7.11 -3.48
N ALA A 173 -10.85 8.10 -3.02
CA ALA A 173 -10.76 9.48 -3.50
C ALA A 173 -9.38 10.10 -3.22
N ARG A 174 -8.73 9.74 -2.10
CA ARG A 174 -7.40 10.24 -1.74
C ARG A 174 -6.27 9.45 -2.41
N THR A 175 -6.38 8.12 -2.45
CA THR A 175 -5.29 7.25 -2.90
C THR A 175 -5.29 7.07 -4.42
N GLY A 176 -6.47 7.08 -5.04
CA GLY A 176 -6.67 6.66 -6.43
C GLY A 176 -6.65 5.13 -6.56
N ALA A 177 -7.62 4.59 -7.30
CA ALA A 177 -7.56 3.19 -7.73
C ALA A 177 -6.65 3.05 -8.96
N PRO A 178 -5.90 1.94 -9.11
CA PRO A 178 -5.02 1.74 -10.26
C PRO A 178 -5.80 1.55 -11.58
N GLY A 179 -7.10 1.29 -11.51
CA GLY A 179 -8.00 1.15 -12.65
C GLY A 179 -9.47 1.24 -12.24
N PRO A 180 -10.41 1.19 -13.19
CA PRO A 180 -11.84 1.32 -12.91
C PRO A 180 -12.32 0.23 -11.94
N ALA A 181 -13.30 0.57 -11.10
CA ALA A 181 -13.98 -0.33 -10.17
C ALA A 181 -15.01 -1.24 -10.89
N ALA A 182 -14.57 -1.84 -12.00
CA ALA A 182 -15.33 -2.75 -12.84
C ALA A 182 -14.37 -3.85 -13.30
N PRO A 183 -14.33 -5.00 -12.61
CA PRO A 183 -13.34 -6.03 -12.89
C PRO A 183 -13.54 -6.60 -14.30
N HIS A 184 -12.43 -6.79 -15.01
CA HIS A 184 -12.44 -7.42 -16.33
C HIS A 184 -11.39 -8.55 -16.37
N PRO A 185 -11.73 -9.72 -15.80
CA PRO A 185 -10.81 -10.86 -15.75
C PRO A 185 -10.62 -11.50 -17.13
N CYS A 186 -9.42 -12.01 -17.39
CA CYS A 186 -9.21 -12.95 -18.50
C CYS A 186 -9.60 -14.39 -18.11
N THR A 187 -9.59 -15.31 -19.08
CA THR A 187 -9.89 -16.73 -18.87
C THR A 187 -9.04 -17.35 -17.75
N HIS A 188 -7.73 -17.09 -17.72
CA HIS A 188 -6.84 -17.60 -16.66
C HIS A 188 -7.25 -17.12 -15.26
N GLN A 189 -7.71 -15.87 -15.13
CA GLN A 189 -8.17 -15.30 -13.85
C GLN A 189 -9.55 -15.84 -13.45
N LEU A 190 -10.40 -16.18 -14.43
CA LEU A 190 -11.68 -16.85 -14.18
C LEU A 190 -11.48 -18.29 -13.69
N GLU A 191 -10.56 -19.03 -14.33
CA GLU A 191 -10.14 -20.38 -13.92
C GLU A 191 -9.54 -20.39 -12.52
N ALA A 192 -8.70 -19.38 -12.22
CA ALA A 192 -8.13 -19.17 -10.89
C ALA A 192 -9.13 -18.59 -9.87
N LYS A 193 -10.41 -18.39 -10.25
CA LYS A 193 -11.50 -17.90 -9.40
C LYS A 193 -11.21 -16.56 -8.71
N VAL A 194 -10.49 -15.66 -9.38
CA VAL A 194 -10.10 -14.34 -8.83
C VAL A 194 -11.30 -13.45 -8.55
N VAL A 195 -12.29 -13.47 -9.44
CA VAL A 195 -13.50 -12.64 -9.33
C VAL A 195 -14.66 -13.52 -8.87
N PRO A 196 -15.30 -13.21 -7.72
CA PRO A 196 -16.46 -13.95 -7.26
C PRO A 196 -17.60 -13.81 -8.27
N ALA A 197 -18.47 -14.83 -8.35
CA ALA A 197 -19.38 -14.99 -9.48
C ALA A 197 -20.39 -13.83 -9.64
N ASP A 198 -20.75 -13.19 -8.54
CA ASP A 198 -21.63 -12.03 -8.42
C ASP A 198 -20.98 -10.72 -8.92
N ALA A 199 -19.67 -10.58 -8.75
CA ALA A 199 -18.92 -9.40 -9.19
C ALA A 199 -18.58 -9.40 -10.70
N ARG A 200 -18.80 -10.52 -11.40
CA ARG A 200 -18.44 -10.68 -12.83
C ARG A 200 -19.28 -9.80 -13.77
N TRP A 201 -20.45 -9.35 -13.30
CA TRP A 201 -21.45 -8.69 -14.14
C TRP A 201 -22.20 -7.60 -13.40
N ALA A 202 -21.55 -6.84 -12.51
CA ALA A 202 -22.19 -5.69 -11.87
C ALA A 202 -22.81 -4.79 -12.95
N LYS A 203 -24.12 -4.97 -13.16
CA LYS A 203 -24.89 -4.30 -14.20
C LYS A 203 -24.92 -2.85 -13.82
N TRP A 204 -24.39 -2.03 -14.71
CA TRP A 204 -24.57 -0.59 -14.68
C TRP A 204 -26.06 -0.33 -14.93
N TRP A 205 -26.74 0.16 -13.90
CA TRP A 205 -27.97 0.93 -14.04
C TRP A 205 -27.81 2.17 -13.16
#